data_AF-A0A6J2PV13-F1
#
_entry.id   AF-A0A6J2PV13-F1
#
_cell.length_a   1.000
_cell.length_b   1.000
_cell.length_c   1.000
_cell.angle_alpha   90.00
_cell.angle_beta   90.00
_cell.angle_gamma   90.00
#
_symmetry.space_group_name_H-M   'P 1'
#
loop_
_entity.id
_entity.type
_entity.pdbx_description
1 polymer ?
#
loop_
_entity_poly.entity_id
_entity_poly.type
_entity_poly.pdbx_seq_one_letter_code
_entity_poly.pdbx_strand_id
1 'polypeptide(L)'
;MVLKAWSAEHLPLSTSSNEACKLYDAILTQYVKWRNDETLGGVEGCISAIQAADPNFVMSHVISTGLELVSTSSSTRLNERLASAVRRTVELANSQDISPRERLHVKAMELFSRGHFPKACDVWEDILVDHPTDLLALKFANDAYFYMGAQIQMRDSVARVLPHWKPHMPLFSYLKGLYSFGLLETRLYDQAEKVAMEGLALTPDDAWAVHSVAHVYEMKAEVDKGLKFMESREKDWQVSDMLASHNYWHWALCFIEKGQYEAALEIFDSQVFRCCKATGSMLDTVDACSLLCRLEMEGVCVKDRWLELLQVTQPHTDDHVTLFNDLHFLMVSLGAKESGTSQRLLEGLQELAKEPGDNLTHQLAGTIGVPICQAMMEYDQGNYNRTVDLLLPLRYRVVNVGGSDAQRDVFNQLLIHAAMKSENKHHQKLGRCLLVERDAMKPNSPLTDRLMQRALALHN
;
A
#
# COMPACT_ATOMS: atom_id res chain seq x y z
N MET A 1 25.06 -1.92 25.98
CA MET A 1 24.11 -3.04 25.81
C MET A 1 22.85 -2.46 25.21
N VAL A 2 22.35 -3.02 24.10
CA VAL A 2 21.17 -2.51 23.39
C VAL A 2 19.92 -2.56 24.28
N LEU A 3 19.78 -3.61 25.10
CA LEU A 3 18.71 -3.70 26.11
C LEU A 3 18.66 -2.48 27.05
N LYS A 4 19.82 -1.97 27.48
CA LYS A 4 19.91 -0.78 28.34
C LYS A 4 19.54 0.50 27.58
N ALA A 5 19.82 0.56 26.27
CA ALA A 5 19.45 1.69 25.43
C ALA A 5 17.93 1.79 25.26
N TRP A 6 17.26 0.68 24.93
CA TRP A 6 15.78 0.62 24.86
C TRP A 6 15.11 1.05 26.17
N SER A 7 15.66 0.61 27.31
CA SER A 7 15.16 1.04 28.62
C SER A 7 15.41 2.53 28.90
N ALA A 8 16.55 3.07 28.47
CA ALA A 8 16.89 4.50 28.61
C ALA A 8 15.99 5.41 27.74
N GLU A 9 15.50 4.89 26.61
CA GLU A 9 14.50 5.54 25.76
C GLU A 9 13.06 5.34 26.26
N HIS A 10 12.86 4.83 27.47
CA HIS A 10 11.55 4.53 28.07
C HIS A 10 10.70 3.51 27.29
N LEU A 11 11.37 2.59 26.59
CA LEU A 11 10.78 1.50 25.80
C LEU A 11 11.34 0.14 26.27
N PRO A 12 11.16 -0.26 27.55
CA PRO A 12 11.72 -1.51 28.05
C PRO A 12 11.17 -2.72 27.29
N LEU A 13 12.04 -3.71 27.08
CA LEU A 13 11.72 -4.99 26.44
C LEU A 13 11.82 -6.09 27.50
N SER A 14 10.88 -7.02 27.49
CA SER A 14 10.75 -8.09 28.50
C SER A 14 11.83 -9.19 28.41
N THR A 15 12.66 -9.21 27.36
CA THR A 15 13.77 -10.17 27.24
C THR A 15 14.98 -9.78 28.08
N SER A 16 15.64 -10.79 28.66
CA SER A 16 16.98 -10.64 29.25
C SER A 16 18.12 -10.84 28.23
N SER A 17 17.80 -11.30 27.01
CA SER A 17 18.76 -11.56 25.95
C SER A 17 19.11 -10.26 25.23
N ASN A 18 20.33 -9.76 25.48
CA ASN A 18 20.85 -8.60 24.76
C ASN A 18 21.01 -8.89 23.25
N GLU A 19 21.18 -10.15 22.86
CA GLU A 19 21.22 -10.53 21.44
C GLU A 19 19.84 -10.45 20.81
N ALA A 20 18.79 -10.95 21.47
CA ALA A 20 17.43 -10.81 20.99
C ALA A 20 17.02 -9.33 20.83
N CYS A 21 17.45 -8.45 21.75
CA CYS A 21 17.23 -7.00 21.62
C CYS A 21 17.90 -6.38 20.39
N LYS A 22 19.14 -6.78 20.07
CA LYS A 22 19.83 -6.30 18.86
C LYS A 22 19.12 -6.75 17.59
N LEU A 23 18.67 -8.00 17.55
CA LEU A 23 17.98 -8.54 16.39
C LEU A 23 16.59 -7.90 16.22
N TYR A 24 15.89 -7.60 17.32
CA TYR A 24 14.64 -6.83 17.28
C TYR A 24 14.86 -5.43 16.68
N ASP A 25 15.89 -4.73 17.14
CA ASP A 25 16.30 -3.42 16.61
C ASP A 25 16.68 -3.48 15.13
N ALA A 26 17.38 -4.55 14.71
CA ALA A 26 17.74 -4.78 13.32
C ALA A 26 16.53 -5.06 12.42
N ILE A 27 15.55 -5.84 12.88
CA ILE A 27 14.30 -6.10 12.14
C ILE A 27 13.53 -4.78 11.96
N LEU A 28 13.33 -4.03 13.05
CA LEU A 28 12.63 -2.76 13.03
C LEU A 28 13.33 -1.75 12.10
N THR A 29 14.66 -1.70 12.15
CA THR A 29 15.47 -0.84 11.28
C THR A 29 15.28 -1.20 9.81
N GLN A 30 15.39 -2.47 9.43
CA GLN A 30 15.19 -2.91 8.05
C GLN A 30 13.77 -2.60 7.53
N TYR A 31 12.76 -2.83 8.37
CA TYR A 31 11.37 -2.52 8.05
C TYR A 31 11.10 -1.02 7.88
N VAL A 32 11.73 -0.16 8.69
CA VAL A 32 11.59 1.29 8.55
C VAL A 32 12.31 1.79 7.31
N LYS A 33 13.48 1.22 7.00
CA LYS A 33 14.29 1.58 5.84
C LYS A 33 13.78 1.04 4.52
N TRP A 34 12.82 0.11 4.55
CA TRP A 34 12.38 -0.66 3.38
C TRP A 34 13.55 -1.35 2.67
N ARG A 35 14.49 -1.89 3.45
CA ARG A 35 15.73 -2.45 2.92
C ARG A 35 16.23 -3.60 3.77
N ASN A 36 16.49 -4.74 3.14
CA ASN A 36 17.17 -5.85 3.76
C ASN A 36 18.66 -5.54 3.98
N ASP A 37 19.16 -5.98 5.14
CA ASP A 37 20.59 -6.04 5.43
C ASP A 37 21.09 -7.45 5.14
N GLU A 38 21.70 -7.63 3.96
CA GLU A 38 22.23 -8.92 3.52
C GLU A 38 23.26 -9.52 4.49
N THR A 39 23.99 -8.68 5.24
CA THR A 39 24.98 -9.16 6.21
C THR A 39 24.35 -9.84 7.42
N LEU A 40 23.07 -9.57 7.68
CA LEU A 40 22.26 -10.18 8.73
C LEU A 40 21.27 -11.23 8.19
N GLY A 41 21.33 -11.54 6.89
CA GLY A 41 20.37 -12.43 6.23
C GLY A 41 18.99 -11.82 6.00
N GLY A 42 18.90 -10.49 5.93
CA GLY A 42 17.65 -9.77 5.76
C GLY A 42 16.71 -9.87 6.97
N VAL A 43 15.45 -9.47 6.76
CA VAL A 43 14.39 -9.56 7.78
C VAL A 43 14.14 -11.01 8.18
N GLU A 44 14.07 -11.95 7.23
CA GLU A 44 13.80 -13.37 7.50
C GLU A 44 14.93 -14.04 8.31
N GLY A 45 16.18 -13.75 7.96
CA GLY A 45 17.34 -14.23 8.71
C GLY A 45 17.35 -13.70 10.14
N CYS A 46 17.03 -12.41 10.31
CA CYS A 46 16.91 -11.81 11.63
C CYS A 46 15.76 -12.42 12.45
N ILE A 47 14.59 -12.68 11.85
CA ILE A 47 13.45 -13.34 12.49
C ILE A 47 13.84 -14.75 12.98
N SER A 48 14.56 -15.51 12.17
CA SER A 48 15.04 -16.83 12.55
C SER A 48 16.03 -16.76 13.72
N ALA A 49 16.97 -15.80 13.66
CA ALA A 49 17.99 -15.62 14.70
C ALA A 49 17.39 -15.13 16.03
N ILE A 50 16.42 -14.22 16.01
CA ILE A 50 15.82 -13.68 17.25
C ILE A 50 15.01 -14.75 17.98
N GLN A 51 14.32 -15.62 17.24
CA GLN A 51 13.58 -16.75 17.81
C GLN A 51 14.53 -17.77 18.45
N ALA A 52 15.71 -18.00 17.87
CA ALA A 52 16.74 -18.86 18.46
C ALA A 52 17.38 -18.22 19.71
N ALA A 53 17.58 -16.90 19.70
CA ALA A 53 18.23 -16.16 20.79
C ALA A 53 17.36 -16.04 22.05
N ASP A 54 16.04 -15.91 21.89
CA ASP A 54 15.06 -15.96 22.98
C ASP A 54 13.68 -16.40 22.46
N PRO A 55 13.35 -17.70 22.55
CA PRO A 55 12.09 -18.24 22.05
C PRO A 55 10.82 -17.69 22.72
N ASN A 56 10.95 -17.11 23.92
CA ASN A 56 9.81 -16.62 24.70
C ASN A 56 9.70 -15.09 24.70
N PHE A 57 10.60 -14.39 24.00
CA PHE A 57 10.58 -12.94 23.90
C PHE A 57 9.33 -12.44 23.18
N VAL A 58 8.35 -11.88 23.90
CA VAL A 58 7.05 -11.52 23.36
C VAL A 58 7.14 -10.54 22.19
N MET A 59 7.97 -9.50 22.27
CA MET A 59 8.06 -8.53 21.16
C MET A 59 8.74 -9.10 19.90
N SER A 60 9.53 -10.17 20.01
CA SER A 60 10.00 -10.94 18.85
C SER A 60 8.83 -11.57 18.09
N HIS A 61 7.89 -12.17 18.81
CA HIS A 61 6.67 -12.74 18.22
C HIS A 61 5.78 -11.65 17.64
N VAL A 62 5.58 -10.53 18.36
CA VAL A 62 4.81 -9.37 17.86
C VAL A 62 5.37 -8.86 16.54
N ILE A 63 6.68 -8.57 16.44
CA ILE A 63 7.24 -8.00 15.21
C ILE A 63 7.23 -9.02 14.07
N SER A 64 7.53 -10.30 14.35
CA SER A 64 7.56 -11.34 13.33
C SER A 64 6.18 -11.63 12.76
N THR A 65 5.18 -11.87 13.63
CA THR A 65 3.80 -12.12 13.23
C THR A 65 3.15 -10.86 12.68
N GLY A 66 3.44 -9.70 13.25
CA GLY A 66 2.95 -8.40 12.78
C GLY A 66 3.41 -8.09 11.36
N LEU A 67 4.69 -8.30 11.03
CA LEU A 67 5.23 -8.09 9.68
C LEU A 67 4.55 -9.00 8.65
N GLU A 68 4.32 -10.28 8.99
CA GLU A 68 3.58 -11.19 8.10
C GLU A 68 2.14 -10.70 7.87
N LEU A 69 1.45 -10.24 8.92
CA LEU A 69 0.10 -9.71 8.84
C LEU A 69 0.01 -8.43 7.98
N VAL A 70 0.87 -7.43 8.24
CA VAL A 70 0.86 -6.17 7.48
C VAL A 70 1.34 -6.36 6.04
N SER A 71 2.06 -7.44 5.71
CA SER A 71 2.39 -7.73 4.31
C SER A 71 1.15 -7.95 3.42
N THR A 72 0.00 -8.27 4.02
CA THR A 72 -1.29 -8.59 3.36
C THR A 72 -1.25 -9.78 2.38
N SER A 73 -0.15 -10.54 2.37
CA SER A 73 0.06 -11.69 1.49
C SER A 73 -0.64 -12.97 1.98
N SER A 74 -1.12 -12.97 3.22
CA SER A 74 -1.83 -14.09 3.84
C SER A 74 -2.78 -13.59 4.93
N SER A 75 -3.65 -14.47 5.42
CA SER A 75 -4.55 -14.18 6.53
C SER A 75 -4.71 -15.38 7.46
N THR A 76 -5.05 -15.13 8.72
CA THR A 76 -5.34 -16.21 9.69
C THR A 76 -6.56 -17.04 9.31
N ARG A 77 -7.40 -16.58 8.38
CA ARG A 77 -8.57 -17.32 7.89
C ARG A 77 -8.17 -18.54 7.05
N LEU A 78 -7.12 -18.41 6.24
CA LEU A 78 -6.68 -19.45 5.31
C LEU A 78 -5.34 -20.08 5.70
N ASN A 79 -4.58 -19.46 6.61
CA ASN A 79 -3.25 -19.91 6.99
C ASN A 79 -3.19 -20.28 8.49
N GLU A 80 -3.27 -21.58 8.76
CA GLU A 80 -3.23 -22.12 10.13
C GLU A 80 -1.88 -21.88 10.83
N ARG A 81 -0.77 -21.80 10.07
CA ARG A 81 0.55 -21.45 10.64
C ARG A 81 0.51 -20.03 11.21
N LEU A 82 -0.03 -19.07 10.45
CA LEU A 82 -0.18 -17.68 10.89
C LEU A 82 -1.18 -17.56 12.04
N ALA A 83 -2.31 -18.26 11.97
CA ALA A 83 -3.27 -18.32 13.07
C ALA A 83 -2.65 -18.88 14.37
N SER A 84 -1.81 -19.91 14.25
CA SER A 84 -1.07 -20.48 15.37
C SER A 84 -0.03 -19.52 15.94
N ALA A 85 0.67 -18.76 15.09
CA ALA A 85 1.63 -17.74 15.53
C ALA A 85 0.96 -16.62 16.34
N VAL A 86 -0.22 -16.16 15.89
CA VAL A 86 -1.06 -15.21 16.65
C VAL A 86 -1.43 -15.77 18.02
N ARG A 87 -1.97 -16.99 18.08
CA ARG A 87 -2.35 -17.63 19.36
C ARG A 87 -1.13 -17.78 20.29
N ARG A 88 0.00 -18.23 19.76
CA ARG A 88 1.25 -18.38 20.52
C ARG A 88 1.72 -17.05 21.12
N THR A 89 1.63 -15.96 20.35
CA THR A 89 1.98 -14.62 20.81
C THR A 89 1.13 -14.19 22.00
N VAL A 90 -0.20 -14.40 21.91
CA VAL A 90 -1.15 -14.08 22.98
C VAL A 90 -0.93 -14.96 24.22
N GLU A 91 -0.72 -16.26 24.04
CA GLU A 91 -0.41 -17.19 25.14
C GLU A 91 0.86 -16.79 25.90
N LEU A 92 1.94 -16.48 25.18
CA LEU A 92 3.20 -16.03 25.76
C LEU A 92 3.06 -14.74 26.57
N ALA A 93 2.26 -13.80 26.06
CA ALA A 93 1.98 -12.53 26.74
C ALA A 93 1.17 -12.72 28.03
N ASN A 94 0.27 -13.71 28.05
CA ASN A 94 -0.53 -14.05 29.22
C ASN A 94 0.25 -14.84 30.27
N SER A 95 1.27 -15.61 29.86
CA SER A 95 2.08 -16.43 30.76
C SER A 95 3.28 -15.71 31.39
N GLN A 96 3.53 -14.45 31.01
CA GLN A 96 4.71 -13.69 31.41
C GLN A 96 4.34 -12.32 32.01
N ASP A 97 5.22 -11.81 32.86
CA ASP A 97 5.13 -10.43 33.33
C ASP A 97 5.80 -9.49 32.32
N ILE A 98 5.01 -9.04 31.35
CA ILE A 98 5.43 -8.07 30.33
C ILE A 98 4.89 -6.68 30.63
N SER A 99 5.56 -5.65 30.10
CA SER A 99 5.17 -4.27 30.33
C SER A 99 3.77 -3.95 29.73
N PRO A 100 3.05 -2.94 30.27
CA PRO A 100 1.78 -2.50 29.70
C PRO A 100 1.86 -2.18 28.19
N ARG A 101 2.95 -1.54 27.75
CA ARG A 101 3.23 -1.25 26.33
C ARG A 101 3.28 -2.50 25.48
N GLU A 102 4.02 -3.53 25.90
CA GLU A 102 4.10 -4.81 25.17
C GLU A 102 2.74 -5.51 25.12
N ARG A 103 1.92 -5.43 26.18
CA ARG A 103 0.54 -5.97 26.17
C ARG A 103 -0.34 -5.27 25.14
N LEU A 104 -0.20 -3.96 24.97
CA LEU A 104 -0.95 -3.21 23.95
C LEU A 104 -0.52 -3.63 22.54
N HIS A 105 0.76 -3.84 22.29
CA HIS A 105 1.26 -4.35 21.00
C HIS A 105 0.67 -5.72 20.65
N VAL A 106 0.64 -6.65 21.62
CA VAL A 106 0.01 -7.97 21.43
C VAL A 106 -1.49 -7.83 21.12
N LYS A 107 -2.19 -6.98 21.87
CA LYS A 107 -3.62 -6.71 21.64
C LYS A 107 -3.89 -6.12 20.25
N ALA A 108 -3.08 -5.15 19.82
CA ALA A 108 -3.23 -4.53 18.51
C ALA A 108 -2.97 -5.55 17.38
N MET A 109 -1.92 -6.37 17.50
CA MET A 109 -1.63 -7.45 16.54
C MET A 109 -2.78 -8.46 16.46
N GLU A 110 -3.38 -8.86 17.58
CA GLU A 110 -4.52 -9.79 17.62
C GLU A 110 -5.78 -9.19 16.97
N LEU A 111 -6.04 -7.89 17.20
CA LEU A 111 -7.13 -7.17 16.54
C LEU A 111 -6.90 -7.08 15.03
N PHE A 112 -5.67 -6.74 14.62
CA PHE A 112 -5.29 -6.67 13.22
C PHE A 112 -5.45 -8.02 12.53
N SER A 113 -5.05 -9.12 13.18
CA SER A 113 -5.15 -10.46 12.59
C SER A 113 -6.60 -10.90 12.33
N ARG A 114 -7.57 -10.30 13.01
CA ARG A 114 -9.01 -10.53 12.80
C ARG A 114 -9.63 -9.58 11.76
N GLY A 115 -8.83 -8.71 11.14
CA GLY A 115 -9.28 -7.69 10.22
C GLY A 115 -9.89 -6.46 10.90
N HIS A 116 -9.76 -6.31 12.22
CA HIS A 116 -10.29 -5.16 12.95
C HIS A 116 -9.30 -4.00 12.96
N PHE A 117 -8.91 -3.54 11.76
CA PHE A 117 -7.88 -2.51 11.57
C PHE A 117 -8.14 -1.21 12.34
N PRO A 118 -9.38 -0.66 12.41
CA PRO A 118 -9.63 0.55 13.17
C PRO A 118 -9.28 0.40 14.66
N LYS A 119 -9.64 -0.72 15.29
CA LYS A 119 -9.33 -0.96 16.70
C LYS A 119 -7.87 -1.29 16.94
N ALA A 120 -7.20 -1.94 15.99
CA ALA A 120 -5.75 -2.12 16.07
C ALA A 120 -5.04 -0.75 16.07
N CYS A 121 -5.46 0.17 15.19
CA CYS A 121 -4.96 1.55 15.16
C CYS A 121 -5.23 2.30 16.47
N ASP A 122 -6.45 2.24 17.01
CA ASP A 122 -6.78 2.86 18.31
C ASP A 122 -5.77 2.41 19.40
N VAL A 123 -5.44 1.11 19.44
CA VAL A 123 -4.51 0.55 20.44
C VAL A 123 -3.06 0.97 20.18
N TRP A 124 -2.61 1.06 18.93
CA TRP A 124 -1.29 1.61 18.62
C TRP A 124 -1.21 3.11 18.91
N GLU A 125 -2.28 3.88 18.68
CA GLU A 125 -2.36 5.29 19.04
C GLU A 125 -2.30 5.48 20.56
N ASP A 126 -2.95 4.62 21.35
CA ASP A 126 -2.81 4.62 22.81
C ASP A 126 -1.34 4.43 23.23
N ILE A 127 -0.59 3.53 22.56
CA ILE A 127 0.86 3.41 22.77
C ILE A 127 1.57 4.72 22.43
N LEU A 128 1.26 5.35 21.30
CA LEU A 128 1.95 6.56 20.85
C LEU A 128 1.64 7.81 21.70
N VAL A 129 0.53 7.82 22.44
CA VAL A 129 0.22 8.86 23.43
C VAL A 129 1.19 8.80 24.60
N ASP A 130 1.43 7.60 25.15
CA ASP A 130 2.32 7.41 26.31
C ASP A 130 3.81 7.27 25.91
N HIS A 131 4.05 6.73 24.71
CA HIS A 131 5.36 6.38 24.17
C HIS A 131 5.51 6.90 22.72
N PRO A 132 5.61 8.23 22.52
CA PRO A 132 5.63 8.82 21.17
C PRO A 132 6.85 8.43 20.33
N THR A 133 7.87 7.81 20.92
CA THR A 133 9.06 7.29 20.22
C THR A 133 8.97 5.79 19.89
N ASP A 134 7.84 5.13 20.14
CA ASP A 134 7.63 3.74 19.73
C ASP A 134 7.40 3.63 18.21
N LEU A 135 8.49 3.41 17.48
CA LEU A 135 8.47 3.38 16.02
C LEU A 135 7.72 2.19 15.44
N LEU A 136 7.66 1.06 16.16
CA LEU A 136 6.91 -0.10 15.69
C LEU A 136 5.41 0.21 15.71
N ALA A 137 4.92 0.83 16.79
CA ALA A 137 3.52 1.25 16.89
C ALA A 137 3.19 2.27 15.79
N LEU A 138 4.08 3.25 15.57
CA LEU A 138 3.90 4.26 14.52
C LEU A 138 3.83 3.61 13.13
N LYS A 139 4.74 2.70 12.81
CA LYS A 139 4.77 2.04 11.50
C LYS A 139 3.56 1.14 11.26
N PHE A 140 3.19 0.30 12.23
CA PHE A 140 2.02 -0.57 12.08
C PHE A 140 0.71 0.23 12.00
N ALA A 141 0.57 1.31 12.76
CA ALA A 141 -0.56 2.23 12.61
C ALA A 141 -0.56 2.88 11.22
N ASN A 142 0.59 3.35 10.73
CA ASN A 142 0.72 3.98 9.42
C ASN A 142 0.30 3.04 8.27
N ASP A 143 0.80 1.81 8.26
CA ASP A 143 0.44 0.79 7.27
C ASP A 143 -1.06 0.46 7.35
N ALA A 144 -1.61 0.31 8.55
CA ALA A 144 -3.04 0.07 8.74
C ALA A 144 -3.90 1.24 8.25
N TYR A 145 -3.50 2.48 8.50
CA TYR A 145 -4.20 3.65 7.96
C TYR A 145 -4.18 3.67 6.43
N PHE A 146 -3.08 3.27 5.81
CA PHE A 146 -2.97 3.13 4.36
C PHE A 146 -3.96 2.09 3.80
N TYR A 147 -4.11 0.93 4.44
CA TYR A 147 -5.09 -0.09 4.02
C TYR A 147 -6.55 0.34 4.18
N MET A 148 -6.83 1.27 5.09
CA MET A 148 -8.18 1.79 5.32
C MET A 148 -8.51 3.05 4.50
N GLY A 149 -7.51 3.67 3.86
CA GLY A 149 -7.64 5.00 3.28
C GLY A 149 -7.83 6.12 4.32
N ALA A 150 -7.35 5.91 5.54
CA ALA A 150 -7.48 6.84 6.66
C ALA A 150 -6.39 7.95 6.60
N GLN A 151 -6.41 8.74 5.51
CA GLN A 151 -5.37 9.71 5.15
C GLN A 151 -5.12 10.78 6.23
N ILE A 152 -6.20 11.28 6.87
CA ILE A 152 -6.11 12.31 7.91
C ILE A 152 -5.41 11.74 9.15
N GLN A 153 -5.81 10.54 9.59
CA GLN A 153 -5.22 9.86 10.74
C GLN A 153 -3.75 9.51 10.47
N MET A 154 -3.43 9.05 9.26
CA MET A 154 -2.06 8.79 8.85
C MET A 154 -1.15 10.01 9.00
N ARG A 155 -1.61 11.19 8.55
CA ARG A 155 -0.89 12.45 8.74
C ARG A 155 -0.79 12.85 10.21
N ASP A 156 -1.92 12.86 10.89
CA ASP A 156 -2.02 13.43 12.24
C ASP A 156 -1.28 12.57 13.27
N SER A 157 -1.21 11.25 13.08
CA SER A 157 -0.44 10.31 13.89
C SER A 157 1.06 10.68 13.87
N VAL A 158 1.65 10.82 12.68
CA VAL A 158 3.06 11.20 12.54
C VAL A 158 3.30 12.63 13.04
N ALA A 159 2.40 13.57 12.73
CA ALA A 159 2.51 14.95 13.18
C ALA A 159 2.53 15.07 14.71
N ARG A 160 1.73 14.25 15.41
CA ARG A 160 1.62 14.25 16.87
C ARG A 160 2.92 13.82 17.54
N VAL A 161 3.58 12.79 17.00
CA VAL A 161 4.79 12.24 17.63
C VAL A 161 6.03 13.03 17.28
N LEU A 162 6.09 13.67 16.09
CA LEU A 162 7.29 14.31 15.56
C LEU A 162 8.03 15.26 16.53
N PRO A 163 7.37 16.10 17.37
CA PRO A 163 8.06 16.97 18.33
C PRO A 163 8.86 16.23 19.41
N HIS A 164 8.51 14.97 19.70
CA HIS A 164 9.19 14.13 20.67
C HIS A 164 10.49 13.52 20.11
N TRP A 165 10.61 13.44 18.78
CA TRP A 165 11.79 12.90 18.11
C TRP A 165 12.87 13.97 17.91
N LYS A 166 14.12 13.63 18.24
CA LYS A 166 15.26 14.55 18.15
C LYS A 166 16.20 14.17 17.01
N PRO A 167 16.92 15.12 16.38
CA PRO A 167 17.79 14.82 15.24
C PRO A 167 18.88 13.77 15.48
N HIS A 168 19.31 13.56 16.73
CA HIS A 168 20.30 12.56 17.09
C HIS A 168 19.70 11.16 17.35
N MET A 169 18.37 11.05 17.44
CA MET A 169 17.71 9.76 17.63
C MET A 169 17.83 8.95 16.34
N PRO A 170 18.13 7.63 16.44
CA PRO A 170 18.12 6.75 15.28
C PRO A 170 16.80 6.87 14.51
N LEU A 171 16.89 6.79 13.18
CA LEU A 171 15.75 6.80 12.26
C LEU A 171 14.91 8.09 12.23
N PHE A 172 15.34 9.18 12.91
CA PHE A 172 14.65 10.48 12.88
C PHE A 172 14.33 10.97 11.46
N SER A 173 15.25 10.83 10.51
CA SER A 173 15.06 11.27 9.13
C SER A 173 13.91 10.55 8.43
N TYR A 174 13.70 9.25 8.70
CA TYR A 174 12.63 8.45 8.09
C TYR A 174 11.23 8.91 8.54
N LEU A 175 11.10 9.52 9.73
CA LEU A 175 9.83 10.15 10.13
C LEU A 175 9.45 11.33 9.25
N LYS A 176 10.43 12.02 8.64
CA LYS A 176 10.13 13.07 7.65
C LYS A 176 9.48 12.47 6.41
N GLY A 177 9.97 11.32 5.94
CA GLY A 177 9.33 10.57 4.85
C GLY A 177 7.89 10.19 5.19
N LEU A 178 7.66 9.60 6.38
CA LEU A 178 6.31 9.25 6.84
C LEU A 178 5.37 10.46 6.92
N TYR A 179 5.86 11.58 7.46
CA TYR A 179 5.06 12.79 7.59
C TYR A 179 4.76 13.42 6.23
N SER A 180 5.75 13.47 5.35
CA SER A 180 5.59 13.93 3.98
C SER A 180 4.51 13.14 3.24
N PHE A 181 4.49 11.82 3.39
CA PHE A 181 3.44 10.99 2.79
C PHE A 181 2.03 11.29 3.36
N GLY A 182 1.90 11.50 4.68
CA GLY A 182 0.62 11.98 5.23
C GLY A 182 0.20 13.37 4.72
N LEU A 183 1.17 14.28 4.54
CA LEU A 183 0.91 15.61 3.98
C LEU A 183 0.42 15.52 2.53
N LEU A 184 1.06 14.73 1.66
CA LEU A 184 0.64 14.63 0.26
C LEU A 184 -0.72 13.95 0.11
N GLU A 185 -1.01 12.90 0.90
CA GLU A 185 -2.31 12.22 0.85
C GLU A 185 -3.44 13.09 1.40
N THR A 186 -3.10 14.20 2.07
CA THR A 186 -4.06 15.26 2.43
C THR A 186 -3.91 16.53 1.60
N ARG A 187 -3.27 16.41 0.42
CA ARG A 187 -3.11 17.45 -0.62
C ARG A 187 -2.29 18.66 -0.22
N LEU A 188 -1.47 18.55 0.82
CA LEU A 188 -0.51 19.58 1.26
C LEU A 188 0.82 19.41 0.51
N TYR A 189 0.77 19.37 -0.81
CA TYR A 189 1.87 18.90 -1.67
C TYR A 189 3.17 19.69 -1.51
N ASP A 190 3.12 21.02 -1.44
CA ASP A 190 4.32 21.84 -1.30
C ASP A 190 5.00 21.64 0.07
N GLN A 191 4.21 21.36 1.11
CA GLN A 191 4.75 21.02 2.44
C GLN A 191 5.34 19.61 2.44
N ALA A 192 4.67 18.66 1.78
CA ALA A 192 5.17 17.30 1.62
C ALA A 192 6.54 17.31 0.94
N GLU A 193 6.65 17.90 -0.26
CA GLU A 193 7.90 18.00 -1.01
C GLU A 193 9.02 18.59 -0.16
N LYS A 194 8.76 19.70 0.54
CA LYS A 194 9.73 20.33 1.42
C LYS A 194 10.20 19.37 2.52
N VAL A 195 9.28 18.72 3.24
CA VAL A 195 9.61 17.83 4.35
C VAL A 195 10.38 16.60 3.87
N ALA A 196 9.99 15.99 2.76
CA ALA A 196 10.73 14.86 2.18
C ALA A 196 12.13 15.28 1.73
N MET A 197 12.29 16.43 1.08
CA MET A 197 13.61 16.93 0.67
C MET A 197 14.52 17.23 1.86
N GLU A 198 13.98 17.72 2.98
CA GLU A 198 14.73 17.83 4.24
C GLU A 198 15.17 16.46 4.78
N GLY A 199 14.34 15.42 4.64
CA GLY A 199 14.69 14.04 5.00
C GLY A 199 15.81 13.49 4.12
N LEU A 200 15.69 13.66 2.79
CA LEU A 200 16.66 13.22 1.80
C LEU A 200 18.01 13.94 1.92
N ALA A 201 18.03 15.19 2.42
CA ALA A 201 19.27 15.89 2.74
C ALA A 201 20.05 15.22 3.90
N LEU A 202 19.37 14.50 4.78
CA LEU A 202 19.98 13.75 5.89
C LEU A 202 20.24 12.29 5.53
N THR A 203 19.36 11.68 4.74
CA THR A 203 19.40 10.27 4.38
C THR A 203 19.01 10.12 2.91
N PRO A 204 19.99 10.26 2.00
CA PRO A 204 19.74 10.26 0.56
C PRO A 204 19.05 8.99 0.04
N ASP A 205 19.31 7.85 0.68
CA ASP A 205 18.78 6.52 0.36
C ASP A 205 17.46 6.18 1.08
N ASP A 206 16.79 7.15 1.69
CA ASP A 206 15.42 6.96 2.20
C ASP A 206 14.45 6.83 1.02
N ALA A 207 14.22 5.59 0.59
CA ALA A 207 13.33 5.26 -0.52
C ALA A 207 11.88 5.70 -0.29
N TRP A 208 11.42 5.80 0.97
CA TRP A 208 10.06 6.26 1.28
C TRP A 208 9.92 7.78 1.13
N ALA A 209 10.96 8.54 1.46
CA ALA A 209 10.99 9.98 1.16
C ALA A 209 11.10 10.24 -0.36
N VAL A 210 11.88 9.44 -1.10
CA VAL A 210 11.89 9.49 -2.58
C VAL A 210 10.51 9.21 -3.15
N HIS A 211 9.88 8.12 -2.71
CA HIS A 211 8.51 7.73 -3.06
C HIS A 211 7.52 8.89 -2.84
N SER A 212 7.60 9.56 -1.68
CA SER A 212 6.74 10.69 -1.36
C SER A 212 6.92 11.87 -2.32
N VAL A 213 8.16 12.20 -2.73
CA VAL A 213 8.40 13.26 -3.72
C VAL A 213 7.90 12.85 -5.11
N ALA A 214 8.09 11.60 -5.52
CA ALA A 214 7.57 11.06 -6.78
C ALA A 214 6.04 11.22 -6.85
N HIS A 215 5.35 10.88 -5.76
CA HIS A 215 3.93 11.12 -5.58
C HIS A 215 3.53 12.58 -5.74
N VAL A 216 4.27 13.52 -5.13
CA VAL A 216 3.95 14.94 -5.26
C VAL A 216 3.99 15.38 -6.73
N TYR A 217 5.02 14.97 -7.48
CA TYR A 217 5.12 15.31 -8.90
C TYR A 217 4.04 14.63 -9.74
N GLU A 218 3.69 13.39 -9.42
CA GLU A 218 2.59 12.67 -10.05
C GLU A 218 1.26 13.38 -9.79
N MET A 219 0.92 13.70 -8.55
CA MET A 219 -0.34 14.35 -8.16
C MET A 219 -0.47 15.80 -8.67
N LYS A 220 0.65 16.51 -8.85
CA LYS A 220 0.69 17.87 -9.43
C LYS A 220 0.81 17.88 -10.97
N ALA A 221 0.89 16.72 -11.62
CA ALA A 221 1.23 16.61 -13.05
C ALA A 221 2.53 17.35 -13.45
N GLU A 222 3.51 17.42 -12.55
CA GLU A 222 4.83 18.00 -12.83
C GLU A 222 5.76 16.95 -13.45
N VAL A 223 5.35 16.37 -14.58
CA VAL A 223 5.92 15.12 -15.11
C VAL A 223 7.41 15.19 -15.41
N ASP A 224 7.88 16.30 -16.00
CA ASP A 224 9.30 16.47 -16.31
C ASP A 224 10.17 16.61 -15.05
N LYS A 225 9.63 17.18 -13.96
CA LYS A 225 10.32 17.19 -12.67
C LYS A 225 10.38 15.78 -12.09
N GLY A 226 9.27 15.04 -12.17
CA GLY A 226 9.19 13.64 -11.74
C GLY A 226 10.25 12.77 -12.42
N LEU A 227 10.30 12.77 -13.76
CA LEU A 227 11.28 12.01 -14.53
C LEU A 227 12.72 12.36 -14.15
N LYS A 228 13.06 13.66 -14.12
CA LYS A 228 14.40 14.11 -13.76
C LYS A 228 14.77 13.73 -12.32
N PHE A 229 13.83 13.83 -11.40
CA PHE A 229 14.05 13.48 -10.00
C PHE A 229 14.34 12.00 -9.84
N MET A 230 13.50 11.12 -10.39
CA MET A 230 13.67 9.67 -10.32
C MET A 230 15.00 9.23 -10.92
N GLU A 231 15.33 9.72 -12.12
CA GLU A 231 16.59 9.44 -12.81
C GLU A 231 17.81 9.89 -12.01
N SER A 232 17.80 11.14 -11.52
CA SER A 232 18.96 11.71 -10.83
C SER A 232 19.30 11.03 -9.50
N ARG A 233 18.35 10.28 -8.92
CA ARG A 233 18.49 9.65 -7.60
C ARG A 233 18.43 8.13 -7.66
N GLU A 234 18.33 7.52 -8.83
CA GLU A 234 18.13 6.07 -8.98
C GLU A 234 19.10 5.25 -8.12
N LYS A 235 20.38 5.62 -8.13
CA LYS A 235 21.42 4.94 -7.34
C LYS A 235 21.19 4.97 -5.83
N ASP A 236 20.50 5.98 -5.34
CA ASP A 236 20.24 6.16 -3.91
C ASP A 236 19.10 5.26 -3.45
N TRP A 237 18.03 5.12 -4.22
CA TRP A 237 16.81 4.40 -3.79
C TRP A 237 16.67 2.99 -4.35
N GLN A 238 17.36 2.63 -5.44
CA GLN A 238 17.28 1.28 -6.02
C GLN A 238 17.80 0.18 -5.08
N VAL A 239 18.58 0.56 -4.07
CA VAL A 239 19.14 -0.36 -3.07
C VAL A 239 18.15 -0.76 -1.99
N SER A 240 17.01 -0.07 -1.88
CA SER A 240 15.90 -0.41 -0.98
C SER A 240 15.01 -1.46 -1.64
N ASP A 241 15.46 -2.71 -1.62
CA ASP A 241 14.86 -3.85 -2.31
C ASP A 241 13.38 -4.09 -1.98
N MET A 242 12.89 -3.64 -0.83
CA MET A 242 11.48 -3.78 -0.44
C MET A 242 10.56 -2.68 -1.01
N LEU A 243 11.10 -1.60 -1.60
CA LEU A 243 10.31 -0.46 -2.12
C LEU A 243 10.78 0.04 -3.51
N ALA A 244 11.95 -0.38 -3.98
CA ALA A 244 12.53 0.08 -5.24
C ALA A 244 11.60 -0.15 -6.44
N SER A 245 10.95 -1.31 -6.49
CA SER A 245 9.95 -1.65 -7.52
C SER A 245 8.78 -0.66 -7.53
N HIS A 246 8.27 -0.25 -6.36
CA HIS A 246 7.23 0.77 -6.26
C HIS A 246 7.71 2.16 -6.72
N ASN A 247 8.97 2.50 -6.47
CA ASN A 247 9.56 3.72 -7.03
C ASN A 247 9.67 3.65 -8.56
N TYR A 248 10.06 2.50 -9.13
CA TYR A 248 10.00 2.29 -10.57
C TYR A 248 8.57 2.37 -11.12
N TRP A 249 7.56 1.94 -10.36
CA TRP A 249 6.15 2.08 -10.75
C TRP A 249 5.75 3.55 -10.94
N HIS A 250 6.12 4.45 -10.00
CA HIS A 250 5.89 5.90 -10.15
C HIS A 250 6.63 6.48 -11.36
N TRP A 251 7.83 5.99 -11.63
CA TRP A 251 8.59 6.41 -12.82
C TRP A 251 7.87 5.97 -14.11
N ALA A 252 7.37 4.73 -14.16
CA ALA A 252 6.56 4.26 -15.29
C ALA A 252 5.27 5.08 -15.46
N LEU A 253 4.62 5.49 -14.38
CA LEU A 253 3.45 6.39 -14.46
C LEU A 253 3.77 7.71 -15.14
N CYS A 254 4.95 8.30 -14.91
CA CYS A 254 5.37 9.52 -15.60
C CYS A 254 5.45 9.31 -17.12
N PHE A 255 5.93 8.15 -17.56
CA PHE A 255 5.97 7.81 -19.00
C PHE A 255 4.57 7.59 -19.59
N ILE A 256 3.66 6.91 -18.88
CA ILE A 256 2.25 6.76 -19.28
C ILE A 256 1.58 8.13 -19.39
N GLU A 257 1.81 9.00 -18.41
CA GLU A 257 1.27 10.36 -18.36
C GLU A 257 1.72 11.17 -19.60
N LYS A 258 2.96 11.01 -20.09
CA LYS A 258 3.45 11.64 -21.36
C LYS A 258 3.02 10.93 -22.64
N GLY A 259 2.48 9.71 -22.55
CA GLY A 259 2.19 8.89 -23.73
C GLY A 259 3.43 8.17 -24.30
N GLN A 260 4.49 8.00 -23.51
CA GLN A 260 5.72 7.30 -23.87
C GLN A 260 5.64 5.83 -23.43
N TYR A 261 4.73 5.07 -24.05
CA TYR A 261 4.32 3.76 -23.55
C TYR A 261 5.42 2.69 -23.62
N GLU A 262 6.31 2.75 -24.61
CA GLU A 262 7.42 1.81 -24.76
C GLU A 262 8.40 1.92 -23.58
N ALA A 263 8.69 3.14 -23.11
CA ALA A 263 9.53 3.36 -21.94
C ALA A 263 8.85 2.87 -20.64
N ALA A 264 7.52 3.05 -20.54
CA ALA A 264 6.76 2.50 -19.42
C ALA A 264 6.78 0.95 -19.42
N LEU A 265 6.66 0.33 -20.59
CA LEU A 265 6.75 -1.13 -20.74
C LEU A 265 8.16 -1.66 -20.43
N GLU A 266 9.21 -0.95 -20.82
CA GLU A 266 10.59 -1.33 -20.49
C GLU A 266 10.79 -1.36 -18.97
N ILE A 267 10.31 -0.35 -18.24
CA ILE A 267 10.36 -0.34 -16.77
C ILE A 267 9.48 -1.47 -16.18
N PHE A 268 8.28 -1.67 -16.73
CA PHE A 268 7.41 -2.76 -16.29
C PHE A 268 8.12 -4.11 -16.39
N ASP A 269 8.70 -4.44 -17.54
CA ASP A 269 9.33 -5.75 -17.77
C ASP A 269 10.63 -5.91 -16.98
N SER A 270 11.48 -4.89 -16.97
CA SER A 270 12.83 -4.97 -16.41
C SER A 270 12.87 -4.82 -14.89
N GLN A 271 11.90 -4.09 -14.29
CA GLN A 271 11.90 -3.78 -12.87
C GLN A 271 10.65 -4.33 -12.18
N VAL A 272 9.47 -3.76 -12.44
CA VAL A 272 8.25 -4.03 -11.65
C VAL A 272 7.87 -5.50 -11.71
N PHE A 273 7.74 -6.07 -12.91
CA PHE A 273 7.31 -7.45 -13.07
C PHE A 273 8.41 -8.46 -12.71
N ARG A 274 9.68 -8.11 -12.95
CA ARG A 274 10.82 -8.92 -12.49
C ARG A 274 10.83 -9.03 -10.96
N CYS A 275 10.66 -7.92 -10.26
CA CYS A 275 10.59 -7.88 -8.79
C CYS A 275 9.36 -8.65 -8.29
N CYS A 276 8.17 -8.40 -8.86
CA CYS A 276 6.95 -9.13 -8.56
C CYS A 276 7.14 -10.66 -8.62
N LYS A 277 7.79 -11.18 -9.68
CA LYS A 277 8.06 -12.62 -9.80
C LYS A 277 9.10 -13.13 -8.81
N ALA A 278 10.07 -12.29 -8.42
CA ALA A 278 11.15 -12.69 -7.53
C ALA A 278 10.71 -12.71 -6.05
N THR A 279 9.90 -11.73 -5.63
CA THR A 279 9.53 -11.53 -4.23
C THR A 279 8.15 -12.09 -3.89
N GLY A 280 7.21 -12.08 -4.85
CA GLY A 280 5.80 -12.35 -4.59
C GLY A 280 5.16 -11.33 -3.64
N SER A 281 5.76 -10.14 -3.45
CA SER A 281 5.23 -9.14 -2.53
C SER A 281 3.90 -8.59 -3.05
N MET A 282 2.96 -8.30 -2.13
CA MET A 282 1.66 -7.77 -2.52
C MET A 282 1.78 -6.39 -3.18
N LEU A 283 2.71 -5.54 -2.72
CA LEU A 283 2.95 -4.22 -3.30
C LEU A 283 3.42 -4.31 -4.76
N ASP A 284 4.40 -5.17 -5.04
CA ASP A 284 4.89 -5.37 -6.42
C ASP A 284 3.79 -5.94 -7.32
N THR A 285 2.95 -6.82 -6.76
CA THR A 285 1.85 -7.45 -7.48
C THR A 285 0.79 -6.42 -7.88
N VAL A 286 0.29 -5.62 -6.95
CA VAL A 286 -0.74 -4.61 -7.24
C VAL A 286 -0.22 -3.49 -8.16
N ASP A 287 1.06 -3.14 -8.05
CA ASP A 287 1.74 -2.21 -8.96
C ASP A 287 1.75 -2.73 -10.39
N ALA A 288 2.14 -4.01 -10.59
CA ALA A 288 2.11 -4.65 -11.89
C ALA A 288 0.69 -4.68 -12.47
N CYS A 289 -0.32 -5.03 -11.67
CA CYS A 289 -1.73 -5.06 -12.07
C CYS A 289 -2.18 -3.68 -12.59
N SER A 290 -1.89 -2.63 -11.81
CA SER A 290 -2.26 -1.25 -12.10
C SER A 290 -1.60 -0.73 -13.39
N LEU A 291 -0.30 -0.98 -13.60
CA LEU A 291 0.38 -0.52 -14.82
C LEU A 291 -0.20 -1.13 -16.08
N LEU A 292 -0.42 -2.45 -16.08
CA LEU A 292 -1.02 -3.13 -17.24
C LEU A 292 -2.42 -2.60 -17.54
N CYS A 293 -3.24 -2.39 -16.51
CA CYS A 293 -4.58 -1.83 -16.68
C CYS A 293 -4.55 -0.42 -17.32
N ARG A 294 -3.67 0.45 -16.84
CA ARG A 294 -3.51 1.82 -17.38
C ARG A 294 -2.99 1.83 -18.81
N LEU A 295 -2.00 1.00 -19.12
CA LEU A 295 -1.47 0.84 -20.47
C LEU A 295 -2.55 0.34 -21.44
N GLU A 296 -3.34 -0.66 -21.02
CA GLU A 296 -4.44 -1.18 -21.83
C GLU A 296 -5.54 -0.15 -22.09
N MET A 297 -5.90 0.66 -21.09
CA MET A 297 -6.84 1.79 -21.25
C MET A 297 -6.34 2.84 -22.25
N GLU A 298 -5.03 3.03 -22.35
CA GLU A 298 -4.41 3.90 -23.36
C GLU A 298 -4.27 3.25 -24.75
N GLY A 299 -4.65 1.97 -24.89
CA GLY A 299 -4.67 1.23 -26.15
C GLY A 299 -3.42 0.41 -26.43
N VAL A 300 -2.54 0.25 -25.44
CA VAL A 300 -1.30 -0.53 -25.55
C VAL A 300 -1.63 -2.02 -25.45
N CYS A 301 -1.03 -2.83 -26.33
CA CYS A 301 -1.23 -4.29 -26.30
C CYS A 301 -0.38 -4.93 -25.19
N VAL A 302 -1.03 -5.43 -24.14
CA VAL A 302 -0.37 -6.01 -22.95
C VAL A 302 -0.69 -7.50 -22.71
N LYS A 303 -1.45 -8.12 -23.61
CA LYS A 303 -2.10 -9.45 -23.43
C LYS A 303 -1.23 -10.53 -22.77
N ASP A 304 -0.06 -10.84 -23.32
CA ASP A 304 0.79 -11.92 -22.81
C ASP A 304 1.24 -11.67 -21.35
N ARG A 305 1.39 -10.39 -20.97
CA ARG A 305 1.76 -9.99 -19.61
C ARG A 305 0.64 -10.28 -18.59
N TRP A 306 -0.62 -10.23 -19.01
CA TRP A 306 -1.73 -10.65 -18.14
C TRP A 306 -1.67 -12.13 -17.80
N LEU A 307 -1.34 -12.99 -18.78
CA LEU A 307 -1.23 -14.44 -18.57
C LEU A 307 -0.08 -14.80 -17.64
N GLU A 308 1.06 -14.10 -17.74
CA GLU A 308 2.16 -14.33 -16.78
C GLU A 308 1.80 -13.82 -15.38
N LEU A 309 1.18 -12.65 -15.27
CA LEU A 309 0.80 -12.08 -13.97
C LEU A 309 -0.31 -12.88 -13.27
N LEU A 310 -1.20 -13.51 -14.04
CA LEU A 310 -2.23 -14.42 -13.50
C LEU A 310 -1.62 -15.57 -12.69
N GLN A 311 -0.44 -16.08 -13.08
CA GLN A 311 0.23 -17.16 -12.34
C GLN A 311 0.63 -16.71 -10.92
N VAL A 312 0.85 -15.40 -10.73
CA VAL A 312 1.16 -14.80 -9.44
C VAL A 312 -0.12 -14.55 -8.64
N THR A 313 -1.19 -14.03 -9.25
CA THR A 313 -2.39 -13.63 -8.52
C THR A 313 -3.40 -14.75 -8.28
N GLN A 314 -3.43 -15.78 -9.13
CA GLN A 314 -4.42 -16.86 -9.04
C GLN A 314 -4.41 -17.60 -7.68
N PRO A 315 -3.25 -17.89 -7.05
CA PRO A 315 -3.22 -18.47 -5.70
C PRO A 315 -3.92 -17.62 -4.62
N HIS A 316 -4.04 -16.31 -4.84
CA HIS A 316 -4.62 -15.35 -3.89
C HIS A 316 -6.12 -15.08 -4.12
N THR A 317 -6.77 -15.80 -5.04
CA THR A 317 -8.17 -15.56 -5.44
C THR A 317 -9.15 -15.60 -4.27
N ASP A 318 -8.87 -16.42 -3.26
CA ASP A 318 -9.74 -16.61 -2.10
C ASP A 318 -9.28 -15.82 -0.86
N ASP A 319 -8.20 -15.03 -0.93
CA ASP A 319 -7.53 -14.47 0.25
C ASP A 319 -8.31 -13.36 0.94
N HIS A 320 -8.91 -12.44 0.18
CA HIS A 320 -9.79 -11.38 0.67
C HIS A 320 -9.25 -10.59 1.88
N VAL A 321 -7.92 -10.33 1.91
CA VAL A 321 -7.27 -9.62 3.03
C VAL A 321 -7.64 -8.14 3.01
N THR A 322 -7.55 -7.52 1.84
CA THR A 322 -7.94 -6.13 1.59
C THR A 322 -8.72 -6.03 0.28
N LEU A 323 -9.70 -5.11 0.23
CA LEU A 323 -10.41 -4.82 -1.03
C LEU A 323 -9.46 -4.32 -2.12
N PHE A 324 -8.41 -3.59 -1.73
CA PHE A 324 -7.40 -3.09 -2.66
C PHE A 324 -6.74 -4.23 -3.43
N ASN A 325 -6.27 -5.27 -2.74
CA ASN A 325 -5.62 -6.42 -3.38
C ASN A 325 -6.62 -7.18 -4.27
N ASP A 326 -7.82 -7.47 -3.76
CA ASP A 326 -8.88 -8.17 -4.50
C ASP A 326 -9.20 -7.50 -5.84
N LEU A 327 -9.34 -6.17 -5.83
CA LEU A 327 -9.64 -5.41 -7.04
C LEU A 327 -8.50 -5.47 -8.06
N HIS A 328 -7.24 -5.46 -7.62
CA HIS A 328 -6.09 -5.60 -8.52
C HIS A 328 -5.97 -7.03 -9.07
N PHE A 329 -6.24 -8.05 -8.26
CA PHE A 329 -6.28 -9.43 -8.74
C PHE A 329 -7.40 -9.66 -9.77
N LEU A 330 -8.54 -9.01 -9.58
CA LEU A 330 -9.62 -9.01 -10.57
C LEU A 330 -9.22 -8.34 -11.88
N MET A 331 -8.41 -7.26 -11.87
CA MET A 331 -7.88 -6.69 -13.12
C MET A 331 -7.12 -7.75 -13.93
N VAL A 332 -6.32 -8.57 -13.26
CA VAL A 332 -5.51 -9.61 -13.90
C VAL A 332 -6.36 -10.71 -14.50
N SER A 333 -7.32 -11.25 -13.75
CA SER A 333 -8.18 -12.32 -14.28
C SER A 333 -9.07 -11.85 -15.44
N LEU A 334 -9.54 -10.59 -15.41
CA LEU A 334 -10.25 -9.97 -16.53
C LEU A 334 -9.34 -9.76 -17.75
N GLY A 335 -8.13 -9.22 -17.55
CA GLY A 335 -7.15 -9.01 -18.61
C GLY A 335 -6.68 -10.32 -19.26
N ALA A 336 -6.53 -11.37 -18.45
CA ALA A 336 -6.17 -12.73 -18.87
C ALA A 336 -7.35 -13.52 -19.48
N LYS A 337 -8.58 -12.99 -19.41
CA LYS A 337 -9.83 -13.65 -19.86
C LYS A 337 -10.16 -14.94 -19.11
N GLU A 338 -9.77 -15.02 -17.84
CA GLU A 338 -10.10 -16.11 -16.92
C GLU A 338 -11.39 -15.81 -16.15
N SER A 339 -12.53 -16.07 -16.80
CA SER A 339 -13.86 -15.82 -16.22
C SER A 339 -14.12 -16.62 -14.94
N GLY A 340 -13.61 -17.85 -14.84
CA GLY A 340 -13.75 -18.70 -13.65
C GLY A 340 -13.09 -18.09 -12.42
N THR A 341 -11.85 -17.59 -12.55
CA THR A 341 -11.13 -16.89 -11.48
C THR A 341 -11.85 -15.59 -11.08
N SER A 342 -12.32 -14.83 -12.06
CA SER A 342 -13.07 -13.58 -11.84
C SER A 342 -14.35 -13.82 -11.02
N GLN A 343 -15.12 -14.85 -11.40
CA GLN A 343 -16.37 -15.21 -10.73
C GLN A 343 -16.12 -15.74 -9.31
N ARG A 344 -15.10 -16.58 -9.13
CA ARG A 344 -14.72 -17.10 -7.80
C ARG A 344 -14.37 -15.99 -6.81
N LEU A 345 -13.57 -15.01 -7.25
CA LEU A 345 -13.22 -13.85 -6.43
C LEU A 345 -14.47 -13.07 -6.00
N LEU A 346 -15.38 -12.79 -6.95
CA LEU A 346 -16.62 -12.08 -6.66
C LEU A 346 -17.50 -12.85 -5.67
N GLU A 347 -17.66 -14.16 -5.87
CA GLU A 347 -18.47 -15.03 -5.01
C GLU A 347 -17.90 -15.15 -3.59
N GLY A 348 -16.58 -15.30 -3.45
CA GLY A 348 -15.92 -15.33 -2.16
C GLY A 348 -16.12 -14.02 -1.38
N LEU A 349 -15.98 -12.89 -2.07
CA LEU A 349 -16.21 -11.58 -1.47
C LEU A 349 -17.69 -11.36 -1.08
N GLN A 350 -18.63 -11.84 -1.89
CA GLN A 350 -20.06 -11.82 -1.57
C GLN A 350 -20.40 -12.70 -0.36
N GLU A 351 -19.78 -13.86 -0.23
CA GLU A 351 -19.99 -14.75 0.91
C GLU A 351 -19.50 -14.10 2.22
N LEU A 352 -18.28 -13.56 2.20
CA LEU A 352 -17.69 -12.89 3.37
C LEU A 352 -18.47 -11.63 3.77
N ALA A 353 -19.16 -10.98 2.83
CA ALA A 353 -20.01 -9.83 3.11
C ALA A 353 -21.30 -10.17 3.90
N LYS A 354 -21.73 -11.44 3.94
CA LYS A 354 -22.99 -11.83 4.61
C LYS A 354 -22.90 -11.73 6.13
N GLU A 355 -21.79 -12.19 6.69
CA GLU A 355 -21.53 -12.19 8.13
C GLU A 355 -20.13 -11.61 8.42
N PRO A 356 -19.94 -10.30 8.23
CA PRO A 356 -18.61 -9.70 8.22
C PRO A 356 -17.96 -9.62 9.61
N GLY A 357 -18.74 -9.73 10.69
CA GLY A 357 -18.27 -9.52 12.06
C GLY A 357 -17.57 -8.16 12.21
N ASP A 358 -16.42 -8.15 12.88
CA ASP A 358 -15.59 -6.95 13.08
C ASP A 358 -14.54 -6.72 11.97
N ASN A 359 -14.51 -7.57 10.94
CA ASN A 359 -13.55 -7.46 9.85
C ASN A 359 -13.94 -6.31 8.91
N LEU A 360 -13.10 -5.26 8.84
CA LEU A 360 -13.40 -4.06 8.06
C LEU A 360 -13.53 -4.36 6.56
N THR A 361 -12.62 -5.17 5.99
CA THR A 361 -12.66 -5.56 4.57
C THR A 361 -14.00 -6.21 4.23
N HIS A 362 -14.48 -7.13 5.07
CA HIS A 362 -15.75 -7.82 4.87
C HIS A 362 -16.95 -6.89 5.07
N GLN A 363 -16.89 -5.95 6.02
CA GLN A 363 -17.96 -4.96 6.22
C GLN A 363 -18.12 -4.05 4.98
N LEU A 364 -17.01 -3.70 4.33
CA LEU A 364 -17.00 -2.87 3.14
C LEU A 364 -17.29 -3.66 1.84
N ALA A 365 -17.09 -4.98 1.86
CA ALA A 365 -17.28 -5.86 0.71
C ALA A 365 -18.65 -5.67 0.05
N GLY A 366 -19.75 -5.75 0.80
CA GLY A 366 -21.10 -5.66 0.21
C GLY A 366 -21.46 -4.28 -0.36
N THR A 367 -20.90 -3.19 0.20
CA THR A 367 -21.33 -1.82 -0.14
C THR A 367 -20.33 -1.03 -1.00
N ILE A 368 -19.11 -1.56 -1.17
CA ILE A 368 -18.02 -0.96 -1.96
C ILE A 368 -17.37 -2.02 -2.84
N GLY A 369 -16.82 -3.09 -2.26
CA GLY A 369 -16.03 -4.09 -2.99
C GLY A 369 -16.80 -4.78 -4.12
N VAL A 370 -17.92 -5.44 -3.78
CA VAL A 370 -18.78 -6.18 -4.70
C VAL A 370 -19.28 -5.30 -5.86
N PRO A 371 -19.84 -4.09 -5.63
CA PRO A 371 -20.23 -3.23 -6.74
C PRO A 371 -19.07 -2.79 -7.64
N ILE A 372 -17.86 -2.55 -7.10
CA ILE A 372 -16.69 -2.22 -7.95
C ILE A 372 -16.28 -3.44 -8.78
N CYS A 373 -16.20 -4.64 -8.17
CA CYS A 373 -15.92 -5.87 -8.90
C CYS A 373 -16.91 -6.09 -10.05
N GLN A 374 -18.21 -5.95 -9.76
CA GLN A 374 -19.26 -6.04 -10.78
C GLN A 374 -19.06 -5.01 -11.89
N ALA A 375 -18.74 -3.75 -11.55
CA ALA A 375 -18.54 -2.73 -12.56
C ALA A 375 -17.33 -3.00 -13.47
N MET A 376 -16.25 -3.56 -12.92
CA MET A 376 -15.07 -3.98 -13.69
C MET A 376 -15.41 -5.14 -14.63
N MET A 377 -16.18 -6.14 -14.16
CA MET A 377 -16.65 -7.24 -15.01
C MET A 377 -17.57 -6.74 -16.14
N GLU A 378 -18.48 -5.81 -15.84
CA GLU A 378 -19.34 -5.17 -16.84
C GLU A 378 -18.52 -4.35 -17.85
N TYR A 379 -17.46 -3.68 -17.40
CA TYR A 379 -16.56 -2.94 -18.29
C TYR A 379 -15.83 -3.88 -19.25
N ASP A 380 -15.33 -5.01 -18.76
CA ASP A 380 -14.66 -6.03 -19.57
C ASP A 380 -15.57 -6.62 -20.66
N GLN A 381 -16.85 -6.77 -20.34
CA GLN A 381 -17.89 -7.24 -21.26
C GLN A 381 -18.37 -6.15 -22.25
N GLY A 382 -17.89 -4.92 -22.12
CA GLY A 382 -18.31 -3.78 -22.96
C GLY A 382 -19.63 -3.13 -22.52
N ASN A 383 -20.19 -3.50 -21.36
CA ASN A 383 -21.43 -2.97 -20.83
C ASN A 383 -21.22 -1.63 -20.11
N TYR A 384 -20.67 -0.65 -20.84
CA TYR A 384 -20.20 0.62 -20.26
C TYR A 384 -21.29 1.44 -19.56
N ASN A 385 -22.55 1.33 -19.98
CA ASN A 385 -23.67 1.98 -19.29
C ASN A 385 -23.78 1.47 -17.85
N ARG A 386 -23.74 0.15 -17.68
CA ARG A 386 -23.86 -0.51 -16.38
C ARG A 386 -22.63 -0.25 -15.50
N THR A 387 -21.44 -0.22 -16.10
CA THR A 387 -20.21 0.19 -15.39
C THR A 387 -20.37 1.58 -14.76
N VAL A 388 -20.87 2.56 -15.51
CA VAL A 388 -21.08 3.92 -14.99
C VAL A 388 -22.09 3.92 -13.86
N ASP A 389 -23.22 3.24 -14.01
CA ASP A 389 -24.28 3.16 -12.99
C ASP A 389 -23.76 2.57 -11.66
N LEU A 390 -22.82 1.62 -11.73
CA LEU A 390 -22.23 0.97 -10.57
C LEU A 390 -21.08 1.78 -9.92
N LEU A 391 -20.19 2.37 -10.73
CA LEU A 391 -19.02 3.11 -10.20
C LEU A 391 -19.32 4.54 -9.78
N LEU A 392 -20.20 5.24 -10.50
CA LEU A 392 -20.45 6.67 -10.25
C LEU A 392 -20.89 6.95 -8.81
N PRO A 393 -21.81 6.18 -8.19
CA PRO A 393 -22.21 6.39 -6.78
C PRO A 393 -21.06 6.18 -5.79
N LEU A 394 -20.01 5.45 -6.18
CA LEU A 394 -18.89 5.09 -5.31
C LEU A 394 -17.69 6.02 -5.45
N ARG A 395 -17.64 6.94 -6.43
CA ARG A 395 -16.44 7.74 -6.75
C ARG A 395 -15.77 8.44 -5.57
N TYR A 396 -16.54 8.87 -4.57
CA TYR A 396 -16.01 9.52 -3.35
C TYR A 396 -15.79 8.56 -2.17
N ARG A 397 -16.22 7.30 -2.31
CA ARG A 397 -16.06 6.23 -1.32
C ARG A 397 -14.94 5.26 -1.67
N VAL A 398 -14.36 5.33 -2.88
CA VAL A 398 -13.22 4.50 -3.31
C VAL A 398 -12.01 4.66 -2.38
N VAL A 399 -11.86 5.79 -1.69
CA VAL A 399 -10.81 5.98 -0.67
C VAL A 399 -10.83 4.87 0.39
N ASN A 400 -12.01 4.36 0.77
CA ASN A 400 -12.15 3.31 1.78
C ASN A 400 -11.64 1.92 1.34
N VAL A 401 -11.26 1.77 0.06
CA VAL A 401 -10.60 0.56 -0.44
C VAL A 401 -9.16 0.46 0.06
N GLY A 402 -8.54 1.59 0.42
CA GLY A 402 -7.11 1.68 0.76
C GLY A 402 -6.25 2.13 -0.42
N GLY A 403 -4.93 2.05 -0.25
CA GLY A 403 -3.94 2.51 -1.24
C GLY A 403 -3.62 4.01 -1.13
N SER A 404 -2.84 4.54 -2.07
CA SER A 404 -2.62 5.98 -2.24
C SER A 404 -3.59 6.62 -3.25
N ASP A 405 -3.64 7.95 -3.30
CA ASP A 405 -4.43 8.66 -4.31
C ASP A 405 -3.98 8.30 -5.75
N ALA A 406 -2.66 8.20 -5.97
CA ALA A 406 -2.09 7.79 -7.25
C ALA A 406 -2.55 6.39 -7.66
N GLN A 407 -2.49 5.43 -6.72
CA GLN A 407 -2.86 4.04 -6.98
C GLN A 407 -4.35 3.92 -7.32
N ARG A 408 -5.23 4.54 -6.51
CA ARG A 408 -6.69 4.51 -6.72
C ARG A 408 -7.15 5.25 -7.97
N ASP A 409 -6.31 6.11 -8.55
CA ASP A 409 -6.67 6.87 -9.74
C ASP A 409 -7.10 5.97 -10.92
N VAL A 410 -6.64 4.72 -10.97
CA VAL A 410 -7.07 3.73 -11.98
C VAL A 410 -8.59 3.54 -12.02
N PHE A 411 -9.27 3.60 -10.86
CA PHE A 411 -10.73 3.46 -10.78
C PHE A 411 -11.45 4.71 -11.30
N ASN A 412 -10.87 5.90 -11.08
CA ASN A 412 -11.38 7.14 -11.66
C ASN A 412 -11.21 7.14 -13.18
N GLN A 413 -10.06 6.68 -13.68
CA GLN A 413 -9.82 6.50 -15.12
C GLN A 413 -10.82 5.50 -15.71
N LEU A 414 -11.05 4.37 -15.06
CA LEU A 414 -12.03 3.38 -15.51
C LEU A 414 -13.44 3.97 -15.66
N LEU A 415 -13.89 4.76 -14.68
CA LEU A 415 -15.18 5.47 -14.74
C LEU A 415 -15.22 6.47 -15.91
N ILE A 416 -14.16 7.25 -16.13
CA ILE A 416 -14.06 8.19 -17.25
C ILE A 416 -14.13 7.46 -18.59
N HIS A 417 -13.35 6.39 -18.76
CA HIS A 417 -13.34 5.58 -19.97
C HIS A 417 -14.71 4.93 -20.21
N ALA A 418 -15.37 4.41 -19.18
CA ALA A 418 -16.72 3.86 -19.28
C ALA A 418 -17.74 4.94 -19.70
N ALA A 419 -17.69 6.12 -19.08
CA ALA A 419 -18.58 7.23 -19.42
C ALA A 419 -18.39 7.72 -20.86
N MET A 420 -17.16 7.73 -21.36
CA MET A 420 -16.85 8.08 -22.74
C MET A 420 -17.32 7.03 -23.74
N LYS A 421 -17.15 5.74 -23.43
CA LYS A 421 -17.53 4.62 -24.31
C LYS A 421 -19.02 4.25 -24.22
N SER A 422 -19.73 4.77 -23.23
CA SER A 422 -21.17 4.58 -23.05
C SER A 422 -21.98 5.14 -24.23
N GLU A 423 -23.02 4.41 -24.63
CA GLU A 423 -23.98 4.84 -25.65
C GLU A 423 -24.99 5.87 -25.11
N ASN A 424 -25.10 6.01 -23.77
CA ASN A 424 -25.99 6.95 -23.12
C ASN A 424 -25.44 8.39 -23.22
N LYS A 425 -26.18 9.28 -23.89
CA LYS A 425 -25.81 10.70 -24.06
C LYS A 425 -25.60 11.45 -22.74
N HIS A 426 -26.26 11.07 -21.66
CA HIS A 426 -26.00 11.64 -20.34
C HIS A 426 -24.62 11.22 -19.80
N HIS A 427 -24.25 9.95 -19.94
CA HIS A 427 -22.94 9.46 -19.52
C HIS A 427 -21.82 10.10 -20.33
N GLN A 428 -22.02 10.30 -21.63
CA GLN A 428 -21.10 11.03 -22.49
C GLN A 428 -20.85 12.47 -22.02
N LYS A 429 -21.89 13.16 -21.55
CA LYS A 429 -21.75 14.49 -20.93
C LYS A 429 -21.04 14.41 -19.58
N LEU A 430 -21.41 13.42 -18.76
CA LEU A 430 -20.75 13.16 -17.48
C LEU A 430 -19.25 12.92 -17.65
N GLY A 431 -18.82 12.11 -18.63
CA GLY A 431 -17.40 11.87 -18.91
C GLY A 431 -16.62 13.16 -19.17
N ARG A 432 -17.21 14.12 -19.90
CA ARG A 432 -16.62 15.45 -20.08
C ARG A 432 -16.56 16.25 -18.78
N CYS A 433 -17.60 16.21 -17.96
CA CYS A 433 -17.60 16.86 -16.64
C CYS A 433 -16.51 16.27 -15.72
N LEU A 434 -16.37 14.93 -15.68
CA LEU A 434 -15.33 14.26 -14.90
C LEU A 434 -13.92 14.65 -15.35
N LEU A 435 -13.70 14.82 -16.66
CA LEU A 435 -12.43 15.31 -17.20
C LEU A 435 -12.14 16.76 -16.79
N VAL A 436 -13.15 17.64 -16.79
CA VAL A 436 -13.00 19.02 -16.30
C VAL A 436 -12.71 19.05 -14.79
N GLU A 437 -13.39 18.22 -14.00
CA GLU A 437 -13.10 18.05 -12.57
C GLU A 437 -11.66 17.57 -12.34
N ARG A 438 -11.19 16.63 -13.17
CA ARG A 438 -9.81 16.12 -13.12
C ARG A 438 -8.78 17.20 -13.45
N ASP A 439 -8.99 17.96 -14.52
CA ASP A 439 -8.10 19.06 -14.92
C ASP A 439 -8.00 20.14 -13.84
N ALA A 440 -9.12 20.46 -13.17
CA ALA A 440 -9.12 21.38 -12.04
C ALA A 440 -8.28 20.88 -10.84
N MET A 441 -8.21 19.56 -10.63
CA MET A 441 -7.45 18.94 -9.53
C MET A 441 -5.98 18.66 -9.88
N LYS A 442 -5.70 18.36 -11.14
CA LYS A 442 -4.38 17.96 -11.66
C LYS A 442 -4.10 18.75 -12.95
N PRO A 443 -3.91 20.08 -12.86
CA PRO A 443 -3.74 20.94 -14.02
C PRO A 443 -2.45 20.56 -14.77
N ASN A 444 -2.46 20.72 -16.10
CA ASN A 444 -1.35 20.37 -16.99
C ASN A 444 -1.09 18.85 -17.14
N SER A 445 -2.05 18.00 -16.79
CA SER A 445 -1.96 16.54 -17.02
C SER A 445 -2.07 16.22 -18.51
N PRO A 446 -0.99 15.78 -19.19
CA PRO A 446 -1.06 15.41 -20.60
C PRO A 446 -1.97 14.20 -20.85
N LEU A 447 -2.14 13.30 -19.86
CA LEU A 447 -3.14 12.23 -19.96
C LEU A 447 -4.56 12.80 -20.02
N THR A 448 -4.87 13.77 -19.15
CA THR A 448 -6.19 14.42 -19.12
C THR A 448 -6.46 15.16 -20.42
N ASP A 449 -5.47 15.87 -20.97
CA ASP A 449 -5.58 16.52 -22.28
C ASP A 449 -5.90 15.53 -23.41
N ARG A 450 -5.19 14.39 -23.46
CA ARG A 450 -5.47 13.33 -24.45
C ARG A 450 -6.88 12.78 -24.29
N LEU A 451 -7.34 12.54 -23.06
CA LEU A 451 -8.69 12.04 -22.81
C LEU A 451 -9.77 13.07 -23.17
N MET A 452 -9.55 14.36 -22.92
CA MET A 452 -10.43 15.43 -23.37
C MET A 452 -10.55 15.48 -24.89
N GLN A 453 -9.42 15.39 -25.61
CA GLN A 453 -9.42 15.33 -27.07
C GLN A 453 -10.20 14.12 -27.60
N ARG A 454 -9.99 12.93 -26.99
CA ARG A 454 -10.74 11.71 -27.32
C ARG A 454 -12.24 11.88 -27.06
N ALA A 455 -12.64 12.48 -25.94
CA ALA A 455 -14.04 12.71 -25.60
C ALA A 455 -14.73 13.66 -26.58
N LEU A 456 -14.03 14.69 -27.07
CA LEU A 456 -14.54 15.57 -28.13
C LEU A 456 -14.73 14.81 -29.45
N ALA A 457 -13.76 13.98 -29.84
CA ALA A 457 -13.83 13.21 -31.08
C ALA A 457 -14.96 12.16 -31.09
N LEU A 458 -15.21 11.49 -29.96
CA LEU A 458 -16.22 10.43 -29.84
C LEU A 458 -17.66 10.92 -29.87
N HIS A 459 -17.89 12.18 -29.50
CA HIS A 459 -19.23 12.69 -29.19
C HIS A 459 -19.59 13.97 -29.97
N ASN A 460 -19.00 14.13 -31.16
CA ASN A 460 -19.37 15.16 -32.14
C ASN A 460 -20.81 14.98 -32.65
#